data_AF-A0A369MQW9-F1
#
_entry.id   AF-A0A369MQW9-F1
#
_cell.length_a   1.000
_cell.length_b   1.000
_cell.length_c   1.000
_cell.angle_alpha   90.00
_cell.angle_beta   90.00
_cell.angle_gamma   90.00
#
_symmetry.space_group_name_H-M   'P 1'
#
loop_
_entity.id
_entity.type
_entity.pdbx_description
1 polymer ?
#
loop_
_entity_poly.entity_id
_entity_poly.type
_entity_poly.pdbx_seq_one_letter_code
_entity_poly.pdbx_strand_id
1 'polypeptide(L)'
;MERAVTTGVTLAAREDCKPYVPYLDGHLRGTAETESVPEDGLLVWGNASVPYARAQYYGLPNKRWPGTCMQWFDPAKAANISKWIRIAGTKAGGVANGR
;
A
#
# COMPACT_ATOMS: atom_id res chain seq x y z
N MET A 1 21.69 -0.67 1.87
CA MET A 1 20.94 -0.33 3.10
C MET A 1 19.59 0.31 2.79
N GLU A 2 19.53 1.20 1.79
CA GLU A 2 18.32 1.94 1.39
C GLU A 2 17.18 1.06 0.84
N ARG A 3 17.46 0.12 -0.07
CA ARG A 3 16.41 -0.73 -0.68
C ARG A 3 15.61 -1.57 0.32
N ALA A 4 16.26 -2.14 1.34
CA ALA A 4 15.57 -2.98 2.34
C ALA A 4 14.61 -2.18 3.24
N VAL A 5 14.91 -0.88 3.45
CA VAL A 5 14.02 0.07 4.13
C VAL A 5 12.81 0.34 3.26
N THR A 6 13.05 0.72 1.99
CA THR A 6 12.01 1.01 1.00
C THR A 6 11.05 -0.17 0.84
N THR A 7 11.57 -1.39 0.63
CA THR A 7 10.78 -2.62 0.57
C THR A 7 9.91 -2.80 1.82
N GLY A 8 10.48 -2.60 3.02
CA GLY A 8 9.75 -2.78 4.27
C GLY A 8 8.60 -1.79 4.44
N VAL A 9 8.81 -0.53 4.07
CA VAL A 9 7.79 0.51 4.12
C VAL A 9 6.69 0.24 3.09
N THR A 10 7.05 -0.10 1.85
CA THR A 10 6.07 -0.34 0.78
C THR A 10 5.22 -1.57 1.03
N LEU A 11 5.79 -2.65 1.58
CA LEU A 11 5.02 -3.82 2.01
C LEU A 11 4.05 -3.48 3.15
N ALA A 12 4.49 -2.69 4.14
CA ALA A 12 3.60 -2.25 5.22
C ALA A 12 2.45 -1.37 4.67
N ALA A 13 2.77 -0.43 3.79
CA ALA A 13 1.77 0.42 3.14
C ALA A 13 0.75 -0.40 2.32
N ARG A 14 1.20 -1.44 1.61
CA ARG A 14 0.32 -2.36 0.88
C ARG A 14 -0.70 -3.02 1.81
N GLU A 15 -0.26 -3.61 2.91
CA GLU A 15 -1.13 -4.31 3.85
C GLU A 15 -2.09 -3.34 4.55
N ASP A 16 -1.58 -2.18 4.98
CA ASP A 16 -2.39 -1.17 5.68
C ASP A 16 -3.45 -0.54 4.76
N CYS A 17 -3.26 -0.56 3.43
CA CYS A 17 -4.25 -0.11 2.46
C CYS A 17 -5.39 -1.11 2.22
N LYS A 18 -5.16 -2.43 2.40
CA LYS A 18 -6.15 -3.49 2.11
C LYS A 18 -7.57 -3.25 2.65
N PRO A 19 -7.79 -2.81 3.90
CA PRO A 19 -9.14 -2.57 4.42
C PRO A 19 -9.89 -1.45 3.69
N TYR A 20 -9.18 -0.49 3.09
CA TYR A 20 -9.74 0.67 2.39
C TYR A 20 -10.03 0.39 0.91
N VAL A 21 -9.39 -0.62 0.31
CA VAL A 21 -9.60 -1.00 -1.10
C VAL A 21 -10.93 -1.74 -1.24
N PRO A 22 -11.81 -1.36 -2.18
CA PRO A 22 -13.05 -2.10 -2.46
C PRO A 22 -12.82 -3.60 -2.70
N TYR A 23 -13.60 -4.44 -2.01
CA TYR A 23 -13.58 -5.89 -2.19
C TYR A 23 -14.77 -6.32 -3.05
N LEU A 24 -14.54 -6.57 -4.34
CA LEU A 24 -15.56 -7.17 -5.21
C LEU A 24 -15.34 -8.68 -5.29
N ASP A 25 -14.24 -9.06 -5.92
CA ASP A 25 -13.77 -10.42 -6.20
C ASP A 25 -12.33 -10.64 -5.72
N GLY A 26 -11.70 -9.60 -5.18
CA GLY A 26 -10.30 -9.61 -4.77
C GLY A 26 -9.29 -9.30 -5.89
N HIS A 27 -9.69 -9.25 -7.17
CA HIS A 27 -8.76 -9.02 -8.27
C HIS A 27 -8.00 -7.70 -8.14
N LEU A 28 -8.72 -6.62 -7.82
CA LEU A 28 -8.11 -5.30 -7.56
C LEU A 28 -7.10 -5.34 -6.41
N ARG A 29 -7.38 -6.07 -5.33
CA ARG A 29 -6.43 -6.21 -4.21
C ARG A 29 -5.23 -7.07 -4.62
N GLY A 30 -5.46 -8.13 -5.39
CA GLY A 30 -4.42 -9.02 -5.91
C GLY A 30 -3.42 -8.30 -6.80
N THR A 31 -3.85 -7.30 -7.59
CA THR A 31 -2.90 -6.51 -8.40
C THR A 31 -1.83 -5.79 -7.56
N ALA A 32 -2.11 -5.45 -6.30
CA ALA A 32 -1.09 -4.86 -5.44
C ALA A 32 0.04 -5.82 -5.10
N GLU A 33 -0.20 -7.12 -5.22
CA GLU A 33 0.80 -8.15 -4.98
C GLU A 33 1.60 -8.47 -6.25
N THR A 34 1.01 -8.33 -7.44
CA THR A 34 1.64 -8.67 -8.71
C THR A 34 2.27 -7.49 -9.45
N GLU A 35 1.70 -6.28 -9.32
CA GLU A 35 2.12 -5.10 -10.09
C GLU A 35 3.03 -4.15 -9.31
N SER A 36 3.04 -4.27 -7.99
CA SER A 36 3.88 -3.41 -7.14
C SER A 36 5.33 -3.88 -7.18
N VAL A 37 6.26 -2.93 -7.07
CA VAL A 37 7.71 -3.18 -6.99
C VAL A 37 8.22 -2.58 -5.69
N PRO A 38 8.09 -3.30 -4.55
CA PRO A 38 8.40 -2.75 -3.24
C PRO A 38 9.84 -2.30 -3.07
N GLU A 39 10.80 -2.96 -3.72
CA GLU A 39 12.22 -2.59 -3.74
C GLU A 39 12.49 -1.20 -4.34
N ASP A 40 11.62 -0.74 -5.25
CA ASP A 40 11.69 0.59 -5.86
C ASP A 40 10.73 1.58 -5.21
N GLY A 41 10.03 1.17 -4.15
CA GLY A 41 9.04 2.00 -3.47
C GLY A 41 7.72 2.14 -4.22
N LEU A 42 7.52 1.35 -5.27
CA LEU A 42 6.38 1.45 -6.16
C LEU A 42 5.23 0.55 -5.67
N LEU A 43 4.07 1.16 -5.46
CA LEU A 43 2.84 0.49 -5.03
C LEU A 43 1.74 0.77 -6.06
N VAL A 44 1.22 -0.28 -6.69
CA VAL A 44 0.29 -0.16 -7.82
C VAL A 44 -0.98 -0.94 -7.52
N TRP A 45 -2.14 -0.32 -7.77
CA TRP A 45 -3.43 -1.01 -7.79
C TRP A 45 -4.06 -0.88 -9.17
N GLY A 46 -4.39 -2.02 -9.75
CA GLY A 46 -4.94 -2.16 -11.09
C GLY A 46 -3.88 -2.46 -12.14
N ASN A 47 -4.33 -3.07 -13.22
CA ASN A 47 -3.59 -3.29 -14.46
C ASN A 47 -4.61 -3.31 -15.62
N ALA A 48 -4.17 -3.67 -16.83
CA ALA A 48 -5.05 -3.74 -18.00
C ALA A 48 -6.24 -4.70 -17.81
N SER A 49 -6.08 -5.75 -17.00
CA SER A 49 -7.14 -6.73 -16.68
C SER A 49 -8.13 -6.23 -15.62
N VAL A 50 -7.84 -5.10 -14.96
CA VAL A 50 -8.69 -4.47 -13.94
C VAL A 50 -9.01 -3.03 -14.36
N PRO A 51 -9.73 -2.81 -15.48
CA PRO A 51 -9.95 -1.48 -16.05
C PRO A 51 -10.74 -0.54 -15.12
N TYR A 52 -11.49 -1.11 -14.17
CA TYR A 52 -12.25 -0.36 -13.17
C TYR A 52 -11.39 0.21 -12.04
N ALA A 53 -10.12 -0.19 -11.90
CA ALA A 53 -9.26 0.23 -10.78
C ALA A 53 -9.16 1.76 -10.67
N ARG A 54 -8.93 2.44 -11.79
CA ARG A 54 -8.83 3.91 -11.85
C ARG A 54 -10.14 4.59 -11.45
N ALA A 55 -11.27 4.10 -11.97
CA ALA A 55 -12.58 4.62 -11.61
C ALA A 55 -12.88 4.42 -10.12
N GLN A 56 -12.50 3.27 -9.55
CA GLN A 56 -12.61 3.02 -8.12
C GLN A 56 -11.73 3.97 -7.30
N TYR A 57 -10.54 4.32 -7.78
CA TYR A 57 -9.65 5.21 -7.03
C TYR A 57 -10.11 6.68 -7.06
N TYR A 58 -10.59 7.17 -8.21
CA TYR A 58 -10.83 8.61 -8.42
C TYR A 58 -12.29 9.05 -8.54
N GLY A 59 -13.21 8.17 -8.96
CA GLY A 59 -14.52 8.60 -9.49
C GLY A 59 -15.76 8.02 -8.80
N LEU A 60 -15.60 7.11 -7.83
CA LEU A 60 -16.71 6.38 -7.22
C LEU A 60 -16.71 6.54 -5.69
N PRO A 61 -17.24 7.65 -5.12
CA PRO A 61 -17.20 7.92 -3.68
C PRO A 61 -18.05 6.95 -2.86
N ASN A 62 -19.18 6.50 -3.42
CA ASN A 62 -20.17 5.69 -2.72
C ASN A 62 -19.81 4.20 -2.80
N LYS A 63 -18.92 3.76 -1.90
CA LYS A 63 -18.56 2.35 -1.82
C LYS A 63 -19.62 1.56 -1.04
N ARG A 64 -19.93 0.36 -1.53
CA ARG A 64 -20.90 -0.53 -0.89
C ARG A 64 -20.38 -1.18 0.40
N TRP A 65 -19.06 -1.33 0.52
CA TRP A 65 -18.42 -2.05 1.61
C TRP A 65 -17.94 -1.08 2.71
N PRO A 66 -18.33 -1.29 3.98
CA PRO A 66 -17.87 -0.46 5.09
C PRO A 66 -16.35 -0.36 5.15
N GLY A 67 -15.84 0.83 5.45
CA GLY A 67 -14.40 1.09 5.57
C GLY A 67 -13.67 1.27 4.24
N THR A 68 -14.30 0.99 3.10
CA THR A 68 -13.69 1.21 1.78
C THR A 68 -13.98 2.61 1.27
N CYS A 69 -13.04 3.20 0.53
CA CYS A 69 -13.14 4.58 0.07
C CYS A 69 -12.42 4.81 -1.27
N MET A 70 -12.53 6.02 -1.80
CA MET A 70 -11.65 6.50 -2.87
C MET A 70 -10.29 6.88 -2.29
N GLN A 71 -9.29 6.95 -3.16
CA GLN A 71 -7.93 7.39 -2.80
C GLN A 71 -7.40 6.69 -1.56
N TRP A 72 -7.63 5.37 -1.45
CA TRP A 72 -7.42 4.58 -0.23
C TRP A 72 -6.03 4.65 0.38
N PHE A 73 -5.02 5.08 -0.37
CA PHE A 73 -3.68 5.34 0.16
C PHE A 73 -3.67 6.49 1.18
N ASP A 74 -4.45 7.54 0.95
CA ASP A 74 -4.48 8.73 1.80
C ASP A 74 -5.01 8.45 3.22
N PRO A 75 -6.18 7.81 3.41
CA PRO A 75 -6.63 7.45 4.74
C PRO A 75 -5.74 6.38 5.39
N ALA A 76 -5.18 5.44 4.61
CA ALA A 76 -4.23 4.46 5.14
C ALA A 76 -2.95 5.14 5.66
N LYS A 77 -2.42 6.12 4.92
CA LYS A 77 -1.29 6.96 5.31
C LYS A 77 -1.63 7.78 6.54
N ALA A 78 -2.78 8.46 6.57
CA ALA A 78 -3.20 9.24 7.72
C ALA A 78 -3.27 8.39 9.00
N ALA A 79 -3.70 7.14 8.90
CA ALA A 79 -3.78 6.21 10.04
C ALA A 79 -2.42 5.59 10.42
N ASN A 80 -1.50 5.35 9.46
CA ASN A 80 -0.33 4.49 9.67
C ASN A 80 1.03 5.15 9.43
N ILE A 81 1.09 6.44 9.07
CA ILE A 81 2.37 7.10 8.72
C ILE A 81 3.44 6.99 9.82
N SER A 82 3.05 7.09 11.10
CA SER A 82 3.98 6.95 12.23
C SER A 82 4.58 5.54 12.32
N LYS A 83 3.80 4.51 11.98
CA LYS A 83 4.26 3.11 11.90
C LYS A 83 5.26 2.96 10.76
N TRP A 84 4.99 3.53 9.59
CA TRP A 84 5.86 3.45 8.42
C TRP A 84 7.20 4.16 8.66
N ILE A 85 7.18 5.33 9.31
CA ILE A 85 8.39 6.05 9.75
C ILE A 85 9.21 5.19 10.73
N ARG A 86 8.55 4.51 11.67
CA ARG A 86 9.24 3.62 12.61
C ARG A 86 9.93 2.45 11.90
N ILE A 87 9.25 1.82 10.93
CA ILE A 87 9.83 0.76 10.10
C ILE A 87 11.06 1.28 9.37
N ALA A 88 10.97 2.50 8.81
CA ALA A 88 12.10 3.14 8.14
C ALA A 88 13.28 3.38 9.08
N GLY A 89 13.02 3.92 10.28
CA GLY A 89 14.04 4.19 11.29
C GLY A 89 14.70 2.92 11.87
N THR A 90 13.91 1.87 12.16
CA THR A 90 14.45 0.60 12.67
C THR A 90 15.35 -0.09 11.65
N LYS A 91 14.97 -0.08 10.36
CA LYS A 91 15.77 -0.70 9.30
C LYS A 91 17.00 0.12 8.90
N ALA A 92 16.98 1.44 9.11
CA ALA A 92 18.15 2.31 8.96
C ALA A 92 19.12 2.25 10.17
N GLY A 93 18.63 1.91 11.37
CA GLY A 93 19.47 1.77 12.57
C GLY A 93 20.12 0.39 12.76
N GLY A 94 19.66 -0.63 12.03
CA GLY A 94 20.05 -2.03 12.23
C GLY A 94 21.46 -2.44 11.80
N VAL A 95 22.34 -1.52 11.38
CA VAL A 95 23.73 -1.81 10.97
C VAL A 95 24.77 -1.17 11.90
N ALA A 96 24.35 -0.46 12.97
CA ALA A 96 25.28 0.24 13.87
C ALA A 96 25.65 -0.51 15.16
N ASN A 97 25.31 -1.80 15.31
CA ASN A 97 25.76 -2.57 16.48
C ASN A 97 25.84 -4.08 16.16
N GLY A 98 26.94 -4.48 15.55
CA GLY A 98 27.38 -5.86 15.44
C GLY A 98 28.74 -5.97 16.12
N ARG A 99 28.75 -6.64 17.28
CA ARG A 99 29.90 -6.98 18.12
C ARG A 99 30.86 -7.94 17.41
#